data_AF-A0A965PCR0-F1
#
_entry.id   AF-A0A965PCR0-F1
#
_cell.length_a   1.000
_cell.length_b   1.000
_cell.length_c   1.000
_cell.angle_alpha   90.00
_cell.angle_beta   90.00
_cell.angle_gamma   90.00
#
_symmetry.space_group_name_H-M   'P 1'
#
loop_
_entity.id
_entity.type
_entity.pdbx_description
1 polymer ?
#
loop_
_entity_poly.entity_id
_entity_poly.type
_entity_poly.pdbx_seq_one_letter_code
_entity_poly.pdbx_strand_id
1 'polypeptide(L)'
;MTTDLLFDISTDATAAPEDVKKKPPKRKKAASVVVESPEPTGPSWSVLPAMLGKLDGHYECCDESCGADALDIIDERDRMWLLECCFCGTRFWDRPVAGVLEQSAGKEFRLRGGRFDGLTFAEVLTRPHGSEYIAWAAAEHPRKVVKEAAKTWLAENPAAC
;
A
#
# COMPACT_ATOMS: atom_id res chain seq x y z
N MET A 1 -42.97 -10.41 -30.23
CA MET A 1 -42.81 -11.78 -29.72
C MET A 1 -41.98 -11.66 -28.46
N THR A 2 -42.68 -11.66 -27.34
CA THR A 2 -42.20 -11.33 -25.99
C THR A 2 -42.14 -12.65 -25.24
N THR A 3 -40.97 -13.00 -24.71
CA THR A 3 -40.82 -14.12 -23.78
C THR A 3 -40.08 -13.64 -22.55
N ASP A 4 -40.89 -13.29 -21.55
CA ASP A 4 -40.57 -13.26 -20.13
C ASP A 4 -39.79 -14.51 -19.72
N LEU A 5 -38.67 -14.29 -19.02
CA LEU A 5 -38.02 -15.32 -18.20
C LEU A 5 -38.09 -14.87 -16.76
N LEU A 6 -39.21 -15.24 -16.12
CA LEU A 6 -39.36 -15.44 -14.68
C LEU A 6 -38.27 -16.43 -14.23
N PHE A 7 -37.39 -16.00 -13.31
CA PHE A 7 -36.67 -16.94 -12.47
C PHE A 7 -37.09 -16.75 -11.01
N ASP A 8 -37.63 -17.85 -10.50
CA ASP A 8 -38.15 -18.12 -9.17
C ASP A 8 -37.14 -17.79 -8.06
N ILE A 9 -37.60 -16.94 -7.14
CA ILE A 9 -36.95 -16.66 -5.86
C ILE A 9 -37.34 -17.81 -4.92
N SER A 10 -36.42 -18.75 -4.69
CA SER A 10 -36.58 -19.78 -3.67
C SER A 10 -36.19 -19.22 -2.30
N THR A 11 -37.17 -18.74 -1.54
CA THR A 11 -37.02 -18.44 -0.11
C THR A 11 -37.19 -19.72 0.70
N ASP A 12 -36.08 -20.34 1.12
CA ASP A 12 -36.14 -21.37 2.15
C ASP A 12 -36.08 -20.71 3.54
N ALA A 13 -37.23 -20.78 4.21
CA ALA A 13 -37.41 -20.38 5.58
C ALA A 13 -37.25 -21.61 6.47
N THR A 14 -36.36 -21.56 7.46
CA THR A 14 -36.44 -22.49 8.59
C THR A 14 -36.01 -21.86 9.92
N ALA A 15 -37.05 -21.54 10.70
CA ALA A 15 -37.22 -21.76 12.14
C ALA A 15 -36.14 -21.28 13.14
N ALA A 16 -36.51 -20.26 13.93
CA ALA A 16 -36.14 -20.13 15.35
C ALA A 16 -36.97 -21.15 16.20
N PRO A 17 -36.90 -21.21 17.55
CA PRO A 17 -36.00 -20.61 18.57
C PRO A 17 -35.50 -21.63 19.63
N GLU A 18 -34.44 -21.37 20.43
CA GLU A 18 -34.32 -21.95 21.78
C GLU A 18 -33.54 -21.06 22.77
N ASP A 19 -34.30 -20.44 23.68
CA ASP A 19 -33.88 -19.75 24.90
C ASP A 19 -33.32 -20.74 25.93
N VAL A 20 -32.00 -20.79 26.12
CA VAL A 20 -31.38 -21.51 27.23
C VAL A 20 -31.01 -20.54 28.35
N LYS A 21 -31.95 -20.35 29.30
CA LYS A 21 -31.71 -19.73 30.62
C LYS A 21 -30.67 -20.54 31.40
N LYS A 22 -29.44 -20.04 31.53
CA LYS A 22 -28.44 -20.54 32.49
C LYS A 22 -28.24 -19.57 33.65
N LYS A 23 -28.27 -20.15 34.86
CA LYS A 23 -28.26 -19.54 36.19
C LYS A 23 -27.07 -18.60 36.45
N PRO A 24 -27.24 -17.52 37.24
CA PRO A 24 -26.12 -16.69 37.68
C PRO A 24 -25.26 -17.43 38.74
N PRO A 25 -23.93 -17.44 38.63
CA PRO A 25 -23.05 -17.98 39.66
C PRO A 25 -22.96 -17.02 40.87
N LYS A 26 -23.01 -17.60 42.08
CA LYS A 26 -22.81 -16.92 43.37
C LYS A 26 -21.40 -16.31 43.45
N ARG A 27 -21.34 -14.99 43.60
CA ARG A 27 -20.13 -14.22 43.92
C ARG A 27 -19.47 -14.75 45.20
N LYS A 28 -18.26 -15.29 45.09
CA LYS A 28 -17.27 -15.33 46.18
C LYS A 28 -16.48 -14.02 46.13
N LYS A 29 -16.43 -13.28 47.24
CA LYS A 29 -15.55 -12.12 47.43
C LYS A 29 -14.10 -12.60 47.30
N ALA A 30 -13.47 -12.31 46.17
CA ALA A 30 -12.03 -12.38 46.00
C ALA A 30 -11.42 -11.03 46.34
N ALA A 31 -10.28 -11.07 47.03
CA ALA A 31 -9.49 -9.91 47.42
C ALA A 31 -9.20 -9.01 46.20
N SER A 32 -9.18 -7.71 46.44
CA SER A 32 -8.85 -6.69 45.45
C SER A 32 -7.43 -6.89 44.93
N VAL A 33 -7.30 -7.62 43.82
CA VAL A 33 -6.16 -7.51 42.92
C VAL A 33 -6.31 -6.16 42.24
N VAL A 34 -5.30 -5.31 42.37
CA VAL A 34 -5.14 -4.10 41.56
C VAL A 34 -5.01 -4.59 40.12
N VAL A 35 -6.14 -4.65 39.43
CA VAL A 35 -6.20 -4.88 37.99
C VAL A 35 -5.72 -3.58 37.38
N GLU A 36 -4.44 -3.56 37.02
CA GLU A 36 -3.87 -2.60 36.09
C GLU A 36 -4.79 -2.63 34.86
N SER A 37 -5.57 -1.55 34.72
CA SER A 37 -6.52 -1.39 33.63
C SER A 37 -5.74 -1.54 32.34
N PRO A 38 -5.97 -2.56 31.50
CA PRO A 38 -5.35 -2.59 30.19
C PRO A 38 -5.83 -1.31 29.51
N GLU A 39 -4.88 -0.42 29.18
CA GLU A 39 -5.18 0.72 28.34
C GLU A 39 -5.95 0.18 27.12
N PRO A 40 -7.08 0.80 26.75
CA PRO A 40 -7.86 0.33 25.62
C PRO A 40 -6.91 0.26 24.45
N THR A 41 -6.60 -0.97 24.02
CA THR A 41 -5.95 -1.24 22.75
C THR A 41 -7.00 -0.88 21.70
N GLY A 42 -7.21 0.42 21.54
CA GLY A 42 -7.97 0.95 20.42
C GLY A 42 -7.34 0.38 19.16
N PRO A 43 -8.14 0.19 18.09
CA PRO A 43 -7.59 -0.22 16.81
C PRO A 43 -6.37 0.67 16.56
N SER A 44 -5.18 0.05 16.47
CA SER A 44 -4.03 0.78 15.97
C SER A 44 -4.52 1.37 14.66
N TRP A 45 -4.39 2.69 14.51
CA TRP A 45 -4.74 3.34 13.27
C TRP A 45 -3.71 2.81 12.28
N SER A 46 -4.04 1.67 11.67
CA SER A 46 -3.27 0.98 10.67
C SER A 46 -2.91 2.06 9.69
N VAL A 47 -1.64 2.44 9.68
CA VAL A 47 -1.11 3.53 8.86
C VAL A 47 -1.67 3.30 7.48
N LEU A 48 -2.57 4.19 7.03
CA LEU A 48 -3.16 4.05 5.72
C LEU A 48 -1.98 3.98 4.75
N PRO A 49 -1.92 2.95 3.89
CA PRO A 49 -0.85 2.81 2.93
C PRO A 49 -0.68 4.13 2.17
N ALA A 50 0.55 4.61 2.08
CA ALA A 50 0.83 5.87 1.43
C ALA A 50 0.38 5.78 -0.03
N MET A 51 -0.59 6.61 -0.42
CA MET A 51 -1.09 6.70 -1.78
C MET A 51 0.08 6.94 -2.75
N LEU A 52 0.27 6.03 -3.70
CA LEU A 52 1.33 6.07 -4.71
C LEU A 52 0.99 7.07 -5.82
N GLY A 53 -0.29 7.16 -6.19
CA GLY A 53 -0.78 8.03 -7.26
C GLY A 53 -2.30 8.00 -7.38
N LYS A 54 -2.82 8.72 -8.38
CA LYS A 54 -4.25 8.76 -8.73
C LYS A 54 -4.44 8.34 -10.17
N LEU A 55 -5.60 7.76 -10.46
CA LEU A 55 -5.95 7.20 -11.75
C LEU A 55 -7.41 7.55 -12.04
N ASP A 56 -7.60 8.66 -12.73
CA ASP A 56 -8.93 9.20 -13.07
C ASP A 56 -9.24 8.94 -14.55
N GLY A 57 -10.40 8.37 -14.85
CA GLY A 57 -10.93 8.22 -16.21
C GLY A 57 -10.29 7.10 -17.05
N HIS A 58 -9.46 6.25 -16.45
CA HIS A 58 -8.82 5.11 -17.14
C HIS A 58 -9.50 3.77 -16.88
N TYR A 59 -10.10 3.61 -15.70
CA TYR A 59 -10.82 2.42 -15.29
C TYR A 59 -12.09 2.83 -14.55
N GLU A 60 -13.09 1.98 -14.65
CA GLU A 60 -14.30 2.08 -13.82
C GLU A 60 -14.13 1.15 -12.61
N CYS A 61 -14.75 1.51 -11.49
CA CYS A 61 -14.80 0.67 -10.30
C CYS A 61 -15.38 -0.70 -10.67
N CYS A 62 -14.76 -1.79 -10.19
CA CYS A 62 -15.25 -3.14 -10.46
C CYS A 62 -16.59 -3.46 -9.77
N ASP A 63 -17.06 -2.59 -8.88
CA ASP A 63 -18.43 -2.61 -8.39
C ASP A 63 -19.36 -1.86 -9.36
N GLU A 64 -20.15 -2.62 -10.11
CA GLU A 64 -21.12 -2.12 -11.10
C GLU A 64 -22.14 -1.14 -10.51
N SER A 65 -22.41 -1.22 -9.21
CA SER A 65 -23.33 -0.29 -8.53
C SER A 65 -22.70 1.08 -8.28
N CYS A 66 -21.38 1.14 -8.18
CA CYS A 66 -20.64 2.38 -7.95
C CYS A 66 -20.38 3.12 -9.26
N GLY A 67 -19.83 2.44 -10.27
CA GLY A 67 -19.56 3.00 -11.61
C GLY A 67 -18.63 4.23 -11.63
N ALA A 68 -17.94 4.54 -10.53
CA ALA A 68 -17.03 5.66 -10.45
C ALA A 68 -15.72 5.38 -11.20
N ASP A 69 -15.10 6.42 -11.74
CA ASP A 69 -13.87 6.36 -12.54
C ASP A 69 -12.65 6.99 -11.84
N ALA A 70 -12.80 7.38 -10.57
CA ALA A 70 -11.73 7.93 -9.74
C ALA A 70 -11.16 6.85 -8.81
N LEU A 71 -9.91 6.45 -9.07
CA LEU A 71 -9.23 5.38 -8.37
C LEU A 71 -7.89 5.87 -7.80
N ASP A 72 -7.59 5.51 -6.56
CA ASP A 72 -6.30 5.73 -5.93
C ASP A 72 -5.39 4.51 -6.14
N ILE A 73 -4.11 4.74 -6.39
CA ILE A 73 -3.09 3.68 -6.51
C ILE A 73 -2.42 3.52 -5.16
N ILE A 74 -2.55 2.35 -4.55
CA ILE A 74 -2.20 2.14 -3.14
C ILE A 74 -0.98 1.25 -2.95
N ASP A 75 -0.76 0.30 -3.86
CA ASP A 75 0.38 -0.62 -3.81
C ASP A 75 0.82 -0.99 -5.24
N GLU A 76 2.07 -1.42 -5.38
CA GLU A 76 2.64 -1.94 -6.62
C GLU A 76 3.41 -3.24 -6.35
N ARG A 77 3.01 -4.33 -7.02
CA ARG A 77 3.66 -5.66 -6.91
C ARG A 77 3.66 -6.35 -8.26
N ASP A 78 4.78 -6.97 -8.62
CA ASP A 78 4.91 -7.79 -9.83
C ASP A 78 4.39 -7.10 -11.11
N ARG A 79 4.60 -5.77 -11.22
CA ARG A 79 4.11 -4.91 -12.32
C ARG A 79 2.58 -4.83 -12.41
N MET A 80 1.90 -4.97 -11.29
CA MET A 80 0.47 -4.74 -11.13
C MET A 80 0.26 -3.64 -10.08
N TRP A 81 -0.78 -2.84 -10.27
CA TRP A 81 -1.21 -1.82 -9.32
C TRP A 81 -2.41 -2.31 -8.53
N LEU A 82 -2.37 -2.09 -7.21
CA LEU A 82 -3.56 -2.19 -6.37
C LEU A 82 -4.29 -0.85 -6.44
N LEU A 83 -5.46 -0.87 -7.06
CA LEU A 83 -6.35 0.27 -7.21
C LEU A 83 -7.44 0.22 -6.14
N GLU A 84 -7.81 1.36 -5.57
CA GLU A 84 -8.93 1.51 -4.64
C GLU A 84 -9.87 2.62 -5.13
N CYS A 85 -11.16 2.33 -5.21
CA CYS A 85 -12.17 3.34 -5.54
C CYS A 85 -12.28 4.37 -4.42
N CYS A 86 -12.12 5.65 -4.76
CA CYS A 86 -12.20 6.75 -3.79
C CYS A 86 -13.58 6.90 -3.12
N PHE A 87 -14.64 6.31 -3.71
CA PHE A 87 -16.01 6.46 -3.23
C PHE A 87 -16.49 5.27 -2.40
N CYS A 88 -16.33 4.04 -2.90
CA CYS A 88 -16.83 2.84 -2.22
C CYS A 88 -15.73 2.02 -1.53
N GLY A 89 -14.45 2.34 -1.74
CA GLY A 89 -13.31 1.62 -1.16
C GLY A 89 -13.05 0.24 -1.77
N THR A 90 -13.72 -0.10 -2.88
CA THR A 90 -13.51 -1.37 -3.59
C THR A 90 -12.09 -1.43 -4.14
N ARG A 91 -11.41 -2.55 -3.90
CA ARG A 91 -10.01 -2.77 -4.30
C ARG A 91 -9.87 -3.86 -5.33
N PHE A 92 -9.03 -3.63 -6.33
CA PHE A 92 -8.68 -4.64 -7.33
C PHE A 92 -7.26 -4.44 -7.86
N TRP A 93 -6.67 -5.52 -8.35
CA TRP A 93 -5.36 -5.49 -8.99
C TRP A 93 -5.54 -5.36 -10.49
N ASP A 94 -4.85 -4.40 -11.11
CA ASP A 94 -4.86 -4.27 -12.56
C ASP A 94 -3.48 -3.87 -13.11
N ARG A 95 -3.34 -3.93 -14.43
CA ARG A 95 -2.12 -3.58 -15.13
C ARG A 95 -1.91 -2.06 -15.05
N PRO A 96 -0.64 -1.63 -14.92
CA PRO A 96 -0.28 -0.23 -14.92
C PRO A 96 -0.65 0.42 -16.24
N VAL A 97 -1.20 1.62 -16.16
CA VAL A 97 -1.45 2.46 -17.34
C VAL A 97 -0.19 3.28 -17.60
N ALA A 98 0.34 3.18 -18.82
CA ALA A 98 1.53 3.92 -19.21
C ALA A 98 1.28 5.43 -19.06
N GLY A 99 2.17 6.11 -18.31
CA GLY A 99 2.13 7.56 -18.11
C GLY A 99 1.33 8.06 -16.90
N VAL A 100 0.63 7.20 -16.15
CA VAL A 100 -0.18 7.63 -14.99
C VAL A 100 0.66 7.78 -13.74
N LEU A 101 1.33 6.70 -13.32
CA LEU A 101 2.54 6.86 -12.54
C LEU A 101 3.64 7.11 -13.55
N GLU A 102 3.95 8.39 -13.81
CA GLU A 102 5.31 8.73 -14.22
C GLU A 102 6.22 8.05 -13.20
N GLN A 103 6.88 6.96 -13.60
CA GLN A 103 7.50 5.95 -12.74
C GLN A 103 8.60 6.55 -11.85
N SER A 104 8.31 7.42 -10.89
CA SER A 104 9.35 8.16 -10.20
C SER A 104 10.39 8.75 -11.19
N ALA A 105 10.02 8.98 -12.45
CA ALA A 105 10.96 9.20 -13.56
C ALA A 105 11.60 10.59 -13.48
N GLY A 106 11.14 11.41 -12.52
CA GLY A 106 11.80 12.61 -12.05
C GLY A 106 11.98 12.68 -10.52
N LYS A 107 11.65 11.63 -9.76
CA LYS A 107 12.01 11.58 -8.34
C LYS A 107 13.45 11.08 -8.25
N GLU A 108 14.37 12.05 -8.25
CA GLU A 108 15.79 11.81 -8.03
C GLU A 108 15.99 10.78 -6.91
N PHE A 109 16.72 9.71 -7.21
CA PHE A 109 16.99 8.65 -6.25
C PHE A 109 17.74 9.23 -5.05
N ARG A 110 17.09 9.20 -3.88
CA ARG A 110 17.69 9.62 -2.60
C ARG A 110 18.24 8.43 -1.86
N LEU A 111 19.50 8.53 -1.47
CA LEU A 111 20.17 7.53 -0.63
C LEU A 111 19.48 7.47 0.74
N ARG A 112 19.40 6.27 1.30
CA ARG A 112 18.85 6.04 2.65
C ARG A 112 19.89 5.40 3.56
N GLY A 113 20.33 6.13 4.57
CA GLY A 113 21.34 5.77 5.55
C GLY A 113 22.79 6.08 5.14
N GLY A 114 23.69 6.06 6.12
CA GLY A 114 25.13 6.29 5.92
C GLY A 114 25.50 7.78 5.83
N ARG A 115 26.68 8.06 5.26
CA ARG A 115 27.25 9.43 5.20
C ARG A 115 26.45 10.39 4.30
N PHE A 116 25.72 9.85 3.34
CA PHE A 116 24.99 10.62 2.32
C PHE A 116 23.47 10.41 2.41
N ASP A 117 22.96 10.09 3.60
CA ASP A 117 21.53 9.87 3.82
C ASP A 117 20.69 11.09 3.40
N GLY A 118 19.61 10.84 2.67
CA GLY A 118 18.67 11.85 2.18
C GLY A 118 19.13 12.63 0.95
N LEU A 119 20.39 12.46 0.51
CA LEU A 119 20.97 13.15 -0.64
C LEU A 119 20.77 12.37 -1.94
N THR A 120 20.72 13.10 -3.04
CA THR A 120 20.72 12.53 -4.40
C THR A 120 22.15 12.36 -4.93
N PHE A 121 22.35 11.55 -5.96
CA PHE A 121 23.69 11.36 -6.54
C PHE A 121 24.31 12.67 -7.07
N ALA A 122 23.49 13.57 -7.60
CA ALA A 122 23.94 14.91 -8.02
C ALA A 122 24.47 15.73 -6.84
N GLU A 123 23.77 15.71 -5.69
CA GLU A 123 24.22 16.39 -4.48
C GLU A 123 25.47 15.72 -3.90
N VAL A 124 25.54 14.39 -3.93
CA VAL A 124 26.71 13.63 -3.45
C VAL A 124 27.96 14.01 -4.23
N LEU A 125 27.86 14.20 -5.55
CA LEU A 125 28.99 14.60 -6.38
C LEU A 125 29.63 15.94 -5.94
N THR A 126 28.85 16.86 -5.38
CA THR A 126 29.36 18.15 -4.88
C THR A 126 30.13 18.03 -3.57
N ARG A 127 30.06 16.88 -2.89
CA ARG A 127 30.69 16.63 -1.58
C ARG A 127 32.10 16.05 -1.74
N PRO A 128 32.98 16.27 -0.75
CA PRO A 128 34.29 15.63 -0.74
C PRO A 128 34.13 14.10 -0.70
N HIS A 129 34.86 13.39 -1.57
CA HIS A 129 34.76 11.94 -1.80
C HIS A 129 33.44 11.46 -2.41
N GLY A 130 32.62 12.37 -2.97
CA GLY A 130 31.35 12.03 -3.59
C GLY A 130 31.49 11.10 -4.79
N SER A 131 32.39 11.44 -5.72
CA SER A 131 32.68 10.63 -6.92
C SER A 131 33.19 9.23 -6.57
N GLU A 132 34.14 9.15 -5.63
CA GLU A 132 34.68 7.88 -5.11
C GLU A 132 33.56 7.01 -4.49
N TYR A 133 32.64 7.63 -3.73
CA TYR A 133 31.52 6.91 -3.15
C TYR A 133 30.55 6.38 -4.22
N ILE A 134 30.23 7.15 -5.26
CA ILE A 134 29.34 6.71 -6.34
C ILE A 134 29.96 5.53 -7.10
N ALA A 135 31.25 5.62 -7.43
CA ALA A 135 31.99 4.54 -8.08
C ALA A 135 32.02 3.27 -7.22
N TRP A 136 32.33 3.39 -5.92
CA TRP A 136 32.26 2.28 -4.97
C TRP A 136 30.84 1.72 -4.86
N ALA A 137 29.83 2.58 -4.81
CA ALA A 137 28.44 2.16 -4.64
C ALA A 137 27.95 1.33 -5.84
N ALA A 138 28.35 1.70 -7.06
CA ALA A 138 28.06 0.93 -8.27
C ALA A 138 28.72 -0.46 -8.29
N ALA A 139 29.90 -0.61 -7.64
CA ALA A 139 30.67 -1.84 -7.62
C ALA A 139 30.31 -2.78 -6.47
N GLU A 140 30.21 -2.27 -5.23
CA GLU A 140 30.26 -3.07 -4.00
C GLU A 140 29.16 -2.74 -2.98
N HIS A 141 28.23 -1.81 -3.25
CA HIS A 141 27.21 -1.46 -2.26
C HIS A 141 26.38 -2.69 -1.82
N PRO A 142 26.15 -2.89 -0.50
CA PRO A 142 25.44 -4.07 0.00
C PRO A 142 23.97 -4.13 -0.43
N ARG A 143 23.34 -2.97 -0.62
CA ARG A 143 21.95 -2.88 -1.12
C ARG A 143 21.93 -2.87 -2.64
N LYS A 144 21.27 -3.87 -3.23
CA LYS A 144 21.11 -4.02 -4.70
C LYS A 144 20.48 -2.79 -5.37
N VAL A 145 19.45 -2.21 -4.75
CA VAL A 145 18.75 -1.02 -5.28
C VAL A 145 19.70 0.17 -5.46
N VAL A 146 20.55 0.45 -4.47
CA VAL A 146 21.53 1.54 -4.55
C VAL A 146 22.57 1.25 -5.63
N LYS A 147 22.99 -0.01 -5.76
CA LYS A 147 23.96 -0.45 -6.76
C LYS A 147 23.43 -0.25 -8.19
N GLU A 148 22.19 -0.63 -8.44
CA GLU A 148 21.52 -0.43 -9.73
C GLU A 148 21.31 1.05 -10.02
N ALA A 149 20.83 1.82 -9.04
CA ALA A 149 20.65 3.27 -9.21
C ALA A 149 21.97 4.00 -9.49
N ALA A 150 23.05 3.64 -8.80
CA ALA A 150 24.39 4.20 -9.05
C ALA A 150 24.92 3.83 -10.45
N LYS A 151 24.70 2.60 -10.92
CA LYS A 151 25.07 2.17 -12.27
C LYS A 151 24.31 2.93 -13.35
N THR A 152 23.00 3.07 -13.19
CA THR A 152 22.16 3.84 -14.12
C THR A 152 22.62 5.29 -14.16
N TRP A 153 22.85 5.90 -13.00
CA TRP A 153 23.30 7.28 -12.90
C TRP A 153 24.67 7.51 -13.56
N LEU A 154 25.63 6.59 -13.38
CA LEU A 154 26.95 6.64 -14.06
C LEU A 154 26.84 6.46 -15.58
N ALA A 155 25.89 5.64 -16.05
CA ALA A 155 25.63 5.48 -17.49
C ALA A 155 25.07 6.76 -18.11
N GLU A 156 24.24 7.50 -17.36
CA GLU A 156 23.67 8.79 -17.78
C GLU A 156 24.67 9.95 -17.67
N ASN A 157 25.63 9.88 -16.73
CA ASN A 157 26.58 10.96 -16.40
C ASN A 157 28.04 10.49 -16.51
N PRO A 158 28.53 10.11 -17.70
CA PRO A 158 29.89 9.59 -17.87
C PRO A 158 31.00 10.61 -17.53
N ALA A 159 30.68 11.91 -17.55
CA ALA A 159 31.61 12.99 -17.23
C ALA A 159 31.87 13.18 -15.71
N ALA A 160 31.15 12.44 -14.86
CA ALA A 160 31.31 12.50 -13.41
C ALA A 160 32.38 11.55 -12.86
N CYS A 161 32.99 10.73 -13.73
CA CYS A 161 34.09 9.83 -13.40
C CYS A 161 35.47 10.46 -13.61
#